data_AF-A0A1V4MDK0-F1
#
_entry.id   AF-A0A1V4MDK0-F1
#
_cell.length_a   1.000
_cell.length_b   1.000
_cell.length_c   1.000
_cell.angle_alpha   90.00
_cell.angle_beta   90.00
_cell.angle_gamma   90.00
#
_symmetry.space_group_name_H-M   'P 1'
#
loop_
_entity.id
_entity.type
_entity.pdbx_description
1 polymer ?
#
loop_
_entity_poly.entity_id
_entity_poly.type
_entity_poly.pdbx_seq_one_letter_code
_entity_poly.pdbx_strand_id
1 'polypeptide(L)'
;MTRTRKNAGDTIPWRDAYPEYSEEELSGKALSGMRYREGLTQVQLSEMTGIPQRHISEMENGKRPIGKETAKRLGKVLNVSYKMFL
;
A
#
# COMPACT_ATOMS: atom_id res chain seq x y z
N MET A 1 20.60 -17.32 26.58
CA MET A 1 19.63 -18.26 25.95
C MET A 1 18.83 -17.51 24.88
N THR A 2 19.45 -17.19 23.75
CA THR A 2 18.73 -16.65 22.59
C THR A 2 18.06 -17.83 21.88
N ARG A 3 16.74 -17.87 21.95
CA ARG A 3 15.89 -18.92 21.39
C ARG A 3 15.91 -18.79 19.86
N THR A 4 16.81 -19.54 19.23
CA THR A 4 16.75 -19.88 17.80
C THR A 4 15.41 -20.59 17.52
N ARG A 5 14.60 -20.07 16.59
CA ARG A 5 13.47 -20.80 16.01
C ARG A 5 13.44 -20.69 14.48
N LYS A 6 13.92 -21.78 13.88
CA LYS A 6 13.75 -22.45 12.56
C LYS A 6 13.01 -21.76 11.38
N ASN A 7 13.71 -21.78 10.23
CA ASN A 7 13.36 -22.11 8.82
C ASN A 7 11.90 -22.13 8.32
N ALA A 8 11.66 -21.36 7.24
CA ALA A 8 10.87 -21.70 6.05
C ALA A 8 11.78 -21.45 4.82
N GLY A 9 12.02 -22.46 3.97
CA GLY A 9 13.02 -22.38 2.90
C GLY A 9 12.63 -21.38 1.82
N ASP A 10 13.37 -20.27 1.75
CA ASP A 10 13.34 -19.19 0.76
C ASP A 10 12.05 -18.39 0.60
N THR A 11 11.40 -18.02 1.71
CA THR A 11 10.42 -16.91 1.68
C THR A 11 11.05 -15.63 2.19
N ILE A 12 10.94 -14.57 1.39
CA ILE A 12 11.26 -13.20 1.80
C ILE A 12 9.96 -12.40 2.00
N PRO A 13 9.93 -11.43 2.93
CA PRO A 13 8.88 -10.43 2.95
C PRO A 13 8.71 -9.80 1.57
N TRP A 14 7.46 -9.55 1.16
CA TRP A 14 7.19 -9.06 -0.19
C TRP A 14 7.86 -7.70 -0.50
N ARG A 15 8.08 -6.86 0.53
CA ARG A 15 8.83 -5.60 0.38
C ARG A 15 10.29 -5.86 0.00
N ASP A 16 10.90 -6.87 0.62
CA ASP A 16 12.29 -7.27 0.35
C ASP A 16 12.45 -7.96 -1.01
N ALA A 17 11.35 -8.38 -1.65
CA ALA A 17 11.36 -8.95 -2.99
C ALA A 17 11.60 -7.93 -4.10
N TYR A 18 11.47 -6.64 -3.81
CA TYR A 18 11.67 -5.56 -4.77
C TYR A 18 12.57 -4.45 -4.20
N PRO A 19 13.86 -4.76 -3.96
CA PRO A 19 14.81 -3.83 -3.34
C PRO A 19 15.08 -2.58 -4.18
N GLU A 20 14.69 -2.56 -5.45
CA GLU A 20 14.80 -1.41 -6.35
C GLU A 20 13.78 -0.30 -6.07
N TYR A 21 12.70 -0.62 -5.33
CA TYR A 21 11.67 0.35 -4.97
C TYR A 21 11.89 0.92 -3.57
N SER A 22 11.67 2.23 -3.43
CA SER A 22 11.51 2.88 -2.13
C SER A 22 10.25 2.40 -1.40
N GLU A 23 10.19 2.64 -0.09
CA GLU A 23 9.01 2.34 0.73
C GLU A 23 7.74 3.06 0.24
N GLU A 24 7.90 4.29 -0.25
CA GLU A 24 6.83 5.08 -0.85
C GLU A 24 6.33 4.46 -2.16
N GLU A 25 7.26 4.01 -3.03
CA GLU A 25 6.90 3.32 -4.27
C GLU A 25 6.19 2.01 -3.98
N LEU A 26 6.69 1.20 -3.05
CA LEU A 26 6.05 -0.06 -2.63
C LEU A 26 4.63 0.18 -2.11
N SER A 27 4.46 1.20 -1.27
CA SER A 27 3.15 1.58 -0.73
C SER A 27 2.20 2.08 -1.83
N GLY A 28 2.73 2.84 -2.81
CA GLY A 28 2.01 3.26 -4.00
C GLY A 28 1.59 2.10 -4.92
N LYS A 29 2.47 1.11 -5.12
CA LYS A 29 2.16 -0.13 -5.85
C LYS A 29 1.10 -0.94 -5.13
N ALA A 30 1.19 -1.06 -3.79
CA ALA A 30 0.16 -1.71 -3.00
C ALA A 30 -1.20 -1.00 -3.16
N LEU A 31 -1.23 0.34 -3.10
CA LEU A 31 -2.44 1.12 -3.32
C LEU A 31 -3.05 0.88 -4.70
N SER A 32 -2.26 1.02 -5.77
CA SER A 32 -2.75 0.80 -7.13
C SER A 32 -3.27 -0.63 -7.33
N GLY A 33 -2.53 -1.64 -6.84
CA GLY A 33 -2.95 -3.05 -6.90
C GLY A 33 -4.28 -3.30 -6.19
N MET A 34 -4.46 -2.77 -4.98
CA MET A 34 -5.73 -2.89 -4.25
C MET A 34 -6.87 -2.14 -4.95
N ARG A 35 -6.60 -0.95 -5.50
CA ARG A 35 -7.60 -0.21 -6.29
C ARG A 35 -8.06 -1.01 -7.51
N TYR A 36 -7.13 -1.61 -8.26
CA TYR A 36 -7.47 -2.46 -9.41
C TYR A 36 -8.22 -3.72 -9.01
N ARG A 37 -7.88 -4.34 -7.86
CA ARG A 37 -8.61 -5.50 -7.32
C ARG A 37 -10.09 -5.19 -7.08
N GLU A 38 -10.39 -4.00 -6.57
CA GLU A 38 -11.77 -3.53 -6.35
C GLU A 38 -12.43 -2.95 -7.64
N GLY A 39 -11.75 -2.95 -8.79
CA GLY A 39 -12.28 -2.44 -10.05
C GLY A 39 -12.48 -0.92 -10.09
N LEU A 40 -11.77 -0.17 -9.23
CA LEU A 40 -11.97 1.27 -9.08
C LEU A 40 -11.03 2.09 -9.97
N THR A 41 -11.54 3.19 -10.51
CA THR A 41 -10.70 4.28 -11.05
C THR A 41 -10.15 5.15 -9.91
N GLN A 42 -9.12 5.95 -10.17
CA GLN A 42 -8.61 6.90 -9.17
C GLN A 42 -9.67 7.96 -8.79
N VAL A 43 -10.58 8.31 -9.72
CA VAL A 43 -11.70 9.24 -9.47
C VAL A 43 -12.70 8.62 -8.51
N GLN A 44 -13.12 7.37 -8.74
CA GLN A 44 -14.03 6.67 -7.83
C GLN A 44 -13.41 6.49 -6.44
N LEU A 45 -12.13 6.12 -6.36
CA LEU A 45 -11.44 6.01 -5.08
C LEU A 45 -11.37 7.39 -4.37
N SER A 46 -11.17 8.47 -5.13
CA SER A 46 -11.21 9.84 -4.61
C SER A 46 -12.56 10.17 -4.00
N GLU A 47 -13.65 9.88 -4.70
CA GLU A 47 -15.02 10.11 -4.23
C GLU A 47 -15.32 9.32 -2.95
N MET A 48 -14.97 8.03 -2.92
CA MET A 48 -15.26 7.15 -1.78
C MET A 48 -14.43 7.48 -0.54
N THR A 49 -13.18 7.91 -0.73
CA THR A 49 -12.28 8.22 0.39
C THR A 49 -12.36 9.67 0.81
N GLY A 50 -12.74 10.58 -0.08
CA GLY A 50 -12.62 12.04 0.04
C GLY A 50 -11.17 12.56 -0.13
N ILE A 51 -10.25 11.74 -0.64
CA ILE A 51 -8.86 12.14 -0.91
C ILE A 51 -8.81 12.66 -2.34
N PRO A 52 -8.25 13.85 -2.63
CA PRO A 52 -8.17 14.35 -3.99
C PRO A 52 -7.55 13.34 -4.97
N GLN A 53 -8.16 13.13 -6.13
CA GLN A 53 -7.65 12.20 -7.16
C GLN A 53 -6.18 12.47 -7.50
N ARG A 54 -5.75 13.74 -7.55
CA ARG A 54 -4.33 14.11 -7.73
C ARG A 54 -3.44 13.48 -6.67
N HIS A 55 -3.84 13.51 -5.40
CA HIS A 55 -3.07 12.89 -4.31
C HIS A 55 -3.04 11.37 -4.46
N ILE A 56 -4.14 10.74 -4.88
CA ILE A 56 -4.16 9.30 -5.18
C ILE A 56 -3.15 8.97 -6.27
N SER A 57 -3.13 9.74 -7.35
CA SER A 57 -2.13 9.57 -8.42
C SER A 57 -0.70 9.77 -7.92
N GLU A 58 -0.43 10.83 -7.14
CA GLU A 58 0.90 11.06 -6.55
C GLU A 58 1.32 9.93 -5.61
N MET A 59 0.41 9.41 -4.79
CA MET A 59 0.66 8.27 -3.89
C MET A 59 0.93 6.98 -4.68
N GLU A 60 0.12 6.66 -5.70
CA GLU A 60 0.33 5.47 -6.55
C GLU A 60 1.66 5.50 -7.31
N ASN A 61 2.20 6.69 -7.57
CA ASN A 61 3.49 6.89 -8.22
C ASN A 61 4.64 7.15 -7.24
N GLY A 62 4.45 6.95 -5.94
CA GLY A 62 5.49 7.16 -4.91
C GLY A 62 5.92 8.62 -4.70
N LYS A 63 5.27 9.59 -5.36
CA LYS A 63 5.58 11.02 -5.27
C LYS A 63 5.08 11.65 -3.97
N ARG A 64 4.14 10.98 -3.30
CA ARG A 64 3.53 11.43 -2.05
C ARG A 64 3.47 10.28 -1.05
N PRO A 65 3.98 10.44 0.18
CA PRO A 65 3.89 9.40 1.19
C PRO A 65 2.44 9.22 1.68
N ILE A 66 2.11 8.00 2.10
CA ILE A 66 0.80 7.66 2.66
C ILE A 66 0.86 7.74 4.18
N GLY A 67 0.31 8.82 4.75
CA GLY A 67 0.20 8.96 6.20
C GLY A 67 -0.85 8.02 6.83
N LYS A 68 -0.75 7.79 8.14
CA LYS A 68 -1.63 6.87 8.89
C LYS A 68 -3.13 7.15 8.74
N GLU A 69 -3.53 8.42 8.70
CA GLU A 69 -4.94 8.79 8.53
C GLU A 69 -5.45 8.43 7.13
N THR A 70 -4.68 8.80 6.09
CA THR A 70 -4.94 8.43 4.70
C THR A 70 -4.99 6.92 4.54
N ALA A 71 -4.03 6.19 5.12
CA ALA A 71 -3.99 4.73 5.09
C ALA A 71 -5.25 4.10 5.69
N LYS A 72 -5.79 4.66 6.79
CA LYS A 72 -7.05 4.18 7.39
C LYS A 72 -8.26 4.40 6.47
N ARG A 73 -8.34 5.57 5.81
CA ARG A 73 -9.40 5.88 4.85
C ARG A 73 -9.35 4.93 3.66
N LEU A 74 -8.16 4.71 3.10
CA LEU A 74 -7.92 3.78 2.00
C LEU A 74 -8.26 2.34 2.41
N GLY A 75 -7.78 1.88 3.57
CA GLY A 75 -8.02 0.52 4.06
C GLY A 75 -9.50 0.21 4.27
N LYS A 76 -10.28 1.20 4.74
CA LYS A 76 -11.74 1.06 4.88
C LYS A 76 -12.44 0.87 3.54
N VAL A 77 -12.08 1.66 2.52
CA VAL A 77 -12.70 1.59 1.18
C VAL A 77 -12.25 0.35 0.41
N LEU A 78 -10.97 -0.01 0.50
CA LEU A 78 -10.35 -1.11 -0.23
C LEU A 78 -10.42 -2.46 0.49
N ASN A 79 -11.15 -2.52 1.62
CA ASN A 79 -11.33 -3.72 2.43
C ASN A 79 -9.99 -4.44 2.76
N VAL A 80 -9.00 -3.68 3.23
CA VAL A 80 -7.69 -4.19 3.65
C VAL A 80 -7.20 -3.52 4.93
N SER A 81 -6.28 -4.18 5.64
CA SER A 81 -5.59 -3.56 6.76
C SER A 81 -4.82 -2.33 6.30
N TYR A 82 -5.00 -1.20 6.99
CA TYR A 82 -4.29 0.04 6.68
C TYR A 82 -2.76 -0.10 6.75
N LYS A 83 -2.25 -1.11 7.47
CA LYS A 83 -0.82 -1.43 7.56
C LYS A 83 -0.21 -1.87 6.23
N MET A 84 -1.03 -2.24 5.24
CA MET A 84 -0.52 -2.53 3.89
C MET A 84 0.10 -1.32 3.20
N PHE A 85 -0.21 -0.11 3.66
CA PHE A 85 0.27 1.15 3.08
C PHE A 85 1.35 1.82 3.95
N LEU A 86 1.86 1.14 4.98
CA LEU A 86 2.81 1.66 5.97
C LEU A 86 3.99 0.71 6.16
#